data_AF-A0ABD7RB52-F1
#
_entry.id   AF-A0ABD7RB52-F1
#
_cell.length_a   1.000
_cell.length_b   1.000
_cell.length_c   1.000
_cell.angle_alpha   90.00
_cell.angle_beta   90.00
_cell.angle_gamma   90.00
#
_symmetry.space_group_name_H-M   'P 1'
#
loop_
_entity.id
_entity.type
_entity.pdbx_description
1 polymer ?
#
loop_
_entity_poly.entity_id
_entity_poly.type
_entity_poly.pdbx_seq_one_letter_code
_entity_poly.pdbx_strand_id
1 'polypeptide(L)' 'MIKYERKSKNKIGIVLDEGYFYDELTLKEMKNIIALSYTDWDEPVFQDYIKPFTLNLKHKISTLSKGIE' A
#
# COMPACT_ATOMS: atom_id res chain seq x y z
N MET A 1 -25.05 11.21 -5.74
CA MET A 1 -24.19 10.39 -6.62
C MET A 1 -22.79 10.20 -6.06
N ILE A 2 -22.00 11.25 -5.80
CA ILE A 2 -20.58 11.18 -5.39
C ILE A 2 -20.31 10.29 -4.15
N LYS A 3 -21.22 10.29 -3.16
CA LYS A 3 -21.07 9.50 -1.92
C LYS A 3 -21.17 7.98 -2.14
N TYR A 4 -21.94 7.54 -3.14
CA TYR A 4 -22.06 6.12 -3.48
C TYR A 4 -20.87 5.62 -4.30
N GLU A 5 -20.37 6.46 -5.21
CA GLU A 5 -19.19 6.16 -6.01
C GLU A 5 -17.95 5.94 -5.14
N ARG A 6 -17.73 6.80 -4.13
CA ARG A 6 -16.62 6.64 -3.17
C ARG A 6 -16.70 5.33 -2.40
N LYS A 7 -17.91 4.94 -1.95
CA LYS A 7 -18.12 3.65 -1.26
C LYS A 7 -17.82 2.45 -2.15
N SER A 8 -18.14 2.52 -3.44
CA SER A 8 -17.81 1.45 -4.39
C SER A 8 -16.30 1.37 -4.65
N LYS A 9 -15.62 2.52 -4.77
CA LYS A 9 -14.17 2.59 -4.99
C LYS A 9 -13.35 2.07 -3.80
N ASN A 10 -13.79 2.28 -2.56
CA ASN A 10 -13.15 1.70 -1.37
C ASN A 10 -13.07 0.16 -1.38
N LYS A 11 -13.89 -0.53 -2.19
CA LYS A 11 -13.94 -1.99 -2.27
C LYS A 11 -13.05 -2.58 -3.36
N ILE A 12 -12.35 -1.74 -4.12
CA ILE A 12 -11.46 -2.18 -5.20
C ILE A 12 -10.08 -2.42 -4.60
N GLY A 13 -9.58 -3.65 -4.71
CA GLY A 13 -8.18 -3.97 -4.47
C GLY A 13 -7.38 -3.81 -5.75
N ILE A 14 -6.19 -3.23 -5.67
CA ILE A 14 -5.26 -3.07 -6.79
C ILE A 14 -3.97 -3.80 -6.44
N VAL A 15 -3.56 -4.71 -7.31
CA VAL A 15 -2.23 -5.34 -7.27
C VAL A 15 -1.48 -4.77 -8.47
N LEU A 16 -0.37 -4.10 -8.18
CA LEU A 16 0.47 -3.47 -9.18
C LEU A 16 1.71 -4.36 -9.36
N ASP A 17 2.10 -4.57 -10.60
CA ASP A 17 3.33 -5.29 -10.97
C ASP A 17 4.51 -4.29 -11.05
N GLU A 18 5.52 -4.57 -11.86
CA GLU A 18 6.70 -3.72 -11.99
C GLU A 18 6.40 -2.26 -12.41
N GLY A 19 7.14 -1.33 -11.80
CA GLY A 19 7.24 0.07 -12.25
C GLY A 19 6.20 1.05 -11.67
N TYR A 20 5.31 0.60 -10.78
CA TYR A 20 4.29 1.46 -10.19
C TYR A 20 4.61 1.96 -8.77
N PHE A 21 5.69 1.45 -8.18
CA PHE A 21 6.19 1.93 -6.90
C PHE A 21 7.25 3.02 -7.11
N TYR A 22 7.25 4.01 -6.23
CA TYR A 22 8.31 5.01 -6.22
C TYR A 22 9.53 4.43 -5.50
N ASP A 23 10.53 4.00 -6.26
CA ASP A 23 11.76 3.34 -5.80
C ASP A 23 12.49 4.06 -4.65
N GLU A 24 12.42 5.39 -4.63
CA GLU A 24 13.08 6.24 -3.64
C GLU A 24 12.29 6.38 -2.34
N LEU A 25 11.00 6.04 -2.33
CA LEU A 25 10.17 6.10 -1.15
C LEU A 25 10.37 4.87 -0.28
N THR A 26 10.20 5.06 1.02
CA THR A 26 10.05 3.96 1.96
C THR A 26 8.68 3.30 1.82
N LEU A 27 8.58 2.02 2.21
CA LEU A 27 7.30 1.31 2.28
C LEU A 27 6.24 2.09 3.08
N LYS A 28 6.65 2.76 4.17
CA LYS A 28 5.78 3.61 4.97
C LYS A 28 5.23 4.81 4.18
N GLU A 29 6.10 5.49 3.43
CA GLU A 29 5.72 6.66 2.63
C GLU A 29 4.78 6.26 1.49
N MET A 30 5.11 5.17 0.78
CA MET A 30 4.25 4.62 -0.28
C MET A 30 2.88 4.23 0.27
N LYS A 31 2.84 3.50 1.39
CA LYS A 31 1.60 3.17 2.08
C LYS A 31 0.78 4.42 2.39
N ASN A 32 1.42 5.51 2.86
CA ASN A 32 0.68 6.73 3.19
C ASN A 32 0.04 7.38 1.96
N ILE A 33 0.69 7.31 0.79
CA ILE A 33 0.12 7.79 -0.48
C ILE A 33 -1.11 6.95 -0.85
N ILE A 34 -1.00 5.63 -0.79
CA ILE A 34 -2.10 4.71 -1.14
C ILE A 34 -3.26 4.86 -0.15
N ALA A 35 -2.97 4.97 1.14
CA ALA A 35 -3.98 5.08 2.20
C ALA A 35 -4.92 6.28 2.01
N LEU A 36 -4.44 7.39 1.46
CA LEU A 36 -5.26 8.58 1.15
C LEU A 36 -6.35 8.31 0.10
N SER A 37 -6.22 7.24 -0.68
CA SER A 37 -7.21 6.85 -1.69
C SER A 37 -8.40 6.08 -1.08
N TYR A 38 -8.27 5.59 0.15
CA TYR A 38 -9.32 4.82 0.85
C TYR A 38 -9.85 5.63 2.03
N THR A 39 -11.17 5.86 2.04
CA THR A 39 -11.79 6.60 3.16
C THR A 39 -11.89 5.78 4.44
N ASP A 40 -11.84 4.45 4.33
CA ASP A 40 -11.94 3.50 5.45
C ASP A 40 -10.63 2.68 5.60
N TRP A 41 -9.46 3.32 5.43
CA TRP A 41 -8.17 2.63 5.57
C TRP A 41 -8.02 2.00 6.97
N ASP A 42 -7.78 0.70 7.01
CA ASP A 42 -7.60 -0.07 8.24
C ASP A 42 -6.11 -0.32 8.49
N GLU A 43 -5.54 0.46 9.42
CA GLU A 43 -4.12 0.36 9.78
C GLU A 43 -3.75 -0.99 10.43
N PRO A 44 -4.51 -1.51 11.42
CA PRO A 44 -4.28 -2.85 11.96
C PRO A 44 -4.17 -3.93 10.88
N VAL A 45 -5.09 -3.95 9.91
CA VAL A 45 -5.09 -4.93 8.83
C VAL A 45 -3.83 -4.83 7.98
N PHE A 46 -3.40 -3.61 7.61
CA PHE A 46 -2.13 -3.42 6.90
C PHE A 46 -0.94 -3.98 7.69
N GLN A 47 -0.86 -3.67 8.98
CA GLN A 47 0.23 -4.17 9.84
C GLN A 47 0.23 -5.69 9.95
N ASP A 48 -0.96 -6.31 10.01
CA ASP A 48 -1.09 -7.76 10.05
C ASP A 48 -0.63 -8.43 8.75
N TYR A 49 -0.81 -7.79 7.60
CA TYR A 49 -0.27 -8.27 6.32
C TYR A 49 1.24 -8.07 6.20
N ILE A 50 1.82 -7.02 6.80
CA ILE A 50 3.26 -6.74 6.73
C ILE A 50 4.08 -7.68 7.63
N LYS A 51 3.53 -8.07 8.80
CA LYS A 51 4.23 -8.91 9.79
C LYS A 51 4.81 -10.21 9.20
N PRO A 52 4.07 -11.04 8.43
CA PRO A 52 4.59 -12.28 7.86
C PRO A 52 5.79 -12.09 6.93
N PHE A 53 5.86 -10.98 6.21
CA PHE A 53 6.97 -10.70 5.30
C PHE A 53 8.17 -10.07 6.01
N THR A 54 8.06 -9.80 7.32
CA THR A 54 9.13 -9.18 8.13
C THR A 54 9.69 -7.90 7.53
N LEU A 55 8.86 -7.19 6.76
CA LEU A 55 9.29 -5.99 6.03
C LEU A 55 9.50 -4.83 6.99
N ASN A 56 10.68 -4.21 6.91
CA ASN A 56 10.95 -2.97 7.63
C ASN A 56 10.33 -1.81 6.84
N LEU A 57 9.28 -1.21 7.40
CA LEU A 57 8.57 -0.07 6.79
C LEU A 57 9.45 1.15 6.51
N LYS A 58 10.65 1.23 7.12
CA LYS A 58 11.62 2.31 6.89
C LYS A 58 12.58 2.04 5.73
N HIS A 59 12.56 0.85 5.16
CA HIS A 59 13.40 0.53 4.00
C HIS A 59 12.80 1.14 2.73
N LYS A 60 13.69 1.59 1.84
CA LYS A 60 13.32 2.05 0.50
C LYS A 60 12.86 0.86 -0.35
N ILE A 61 11.89 1.10 -1.21
CA ILE A 61 11.33 0.06 -2.09
C ILE A 61 12.42 -0.52 -2.99
N SER A 62 13.29 0.32 -3.56
CA SER A 62 14.47 -0.08 -4.36
C SER A 62 15.43 -1.07 -3.68
N THR A 63 15.35 -1.24 -2.37
CA THR A 63 16.20 -2.18 -1.60
C THR A 63 15.55 -3.54 -1.37
N LEU A 64 14.29 -3.70 -1.78
CA LEU A 64 13.57 -4.97 -1.72
C LEU A 64 13.93 -5.81 -2.95
N SER A 65 14.08 -7.12 -2.77
CA SER A 65 14.27 -8.02 -3.90
C SER A 65 12.93 -8.26 -4.60
N LYS A 66 12.94 -8.53 -5.91
CA LYS A 66 11.74 -8.84 -6.71
C LYS A 66 10.81 -9.94 -6.18
N GLY A 67 11.29 -10.81 -5.28
CA GLY A 67 10.44 -11.84 -4.62
C GLY A 67 9.78 -11.38 -3.32
N ILE A 68 10.04 -10.14 -2.91
CA ILE A 68 9.57 -9.48 -1.69
C ILE A 68 8.77 -8.20 -2.03
N GLU A 69 9.08 -7.57 -3.16
CA GLU A 69 8.15 -6.68 -3.89
C GLU A 69 6.92 -7.45 -4.38
#